data_AF-A0A2K3J733-F1
#
_entry.id   AF-A0A2K3J733-F1
#
_cell.length_a   1.000
_cell.length_b   1.000
_cell.length_c   1.000
_cell.angle_alpha   90.00
_cell.angle_beta   90.00
_cell.angle_gamma   90.00
#
_symmetry.space_group_name_H-M   'P 1'
#
loop_
_entity.id
_entity.type
_entity.pdbx_description
1 polymer ?
#
loop_
_entity_poly.entity_id
_entity_poly.type
_entity_poly.pdbx_seq_one_letter_code
_entity_poly.pdbx_strand_id
1 'polypeptide(L)'
;SNTFRYNTISNGVYGIYLESLCNFNNFIKNNIVNTDVGVLSETCQLNMFKRNNFINNSVHAYFEYVFPFNIFPNFWRRNYWDDWDGSTPKSIEGKLIIPHISMDPDNPIPDTVKPWTNFDWRPAQEPYDIPGT
;
A
#
# COMPACT_ATOMS: atom_id res chain seq x y z
N SER A 1 -8.30 -11.69 -10.18
CA SER A 1 -8.39 -10.24 -9.96
C SER A 1 -9.71 -9.94 -9.30
N ASN A 2 -9.69 -9.54 -8.03
CA ASN A 2 -10.89 -9.09 -7.31
C ASN A 2 -11.01 -7.57 -7.39
N THR A 3 -12.22 -7.05 -7.17
CA THR A 3 -12.48 -5.60 -7.14
C THR A 3 -13.26 -5.22 -5.89
N PHE A 4 -12.68 -4.32 -5.11
CA PHE A 4 -13.24 -3.74 -3.88
C PHE A 4 -13.48 -2.26 -4.13
N ARG A 5 -14.74 -1.83 -4.04
CA ARG A 5 -15.16 -0.47 -4.40
C ARG A 5 -16.33 0.02 -3.58
N TYR A 6 -16.39 1.33 -3.38
CA TYR A 6 -17.46 2.04 -2.69
C TYR A 6 -17.62 1.65 -1.21
N ASN A 7 -16.55 1.16 -0.59
CA ASN A 7 -16.57 0.83 0.83
C ASN A 7 -16.14 2.02 1.67
N THR A 8 -16.65 2.09 2.90
CA THR A 8 -16.07 2.90 3.97
C THR A 8 -15.42 1.99 5.01
N ILE A 9 -14.11 2.13 5.13
CA ILE A 9 -13.26 1.33 6.01
C ILE A 9 -12.70 2.28 7.06
N SER A 10 -13.01 2.04 8.33
CA SER A 10 -12.66 2.98 9.40
C SER A 10 -12.44 2.35 10.77
N ASN A 11 -11.74 3.06 11.65
CA ASN A 11 -11.58 2.77 13.08
C ASN A 11 -10.97 1.37 13.35
N GLY A 12 -9.78 1.13 12.80
CA GLY A 12 -9.04 -0.13 12.99
C GLY A 12 -7.54 0.05 12.83
N VAL A 13 -6.77 -0.99 13.20
CA VAL A 13 -5.31 -0.99 13.04
C VAL A 13 -4.93 -0.91 11.56
N TYR A 14 -5.56 -1.74 10.72
CA TYR A 14 -5.36 -1.74 9.28
C TYR A 14 -6.67 -1.43 8.57
N GLY A 15 -6.64 -0.51 7.60
CA GLY A 15 -7.76 -0.34 6.67
C GLY A 15 -7.82 -1.50 5.68
N ILE A 16 -6.77 -1.66 4.89
CA ILE A 16 -6.61 -2.77 3.95
C ILE A 16 -5.30 -3.47 4.28
N TYR A 17 -5.37 -4.76 4.60
CA TYR A 17 -4.20 -5.60 4.78
C TYR A 17 -4.11 -6.63 3.65
N LEU A 18 -3.02 -6.59 2.87
CA LEU A 18 -2.71 -7.55 1.83
C LEU A 18 -1.49 -8.36 2.27
N GLU A 19 -1.66 -9.67 2.34
CA GLU A 19 -0.64 -10.60 2.78
C GLU A 19 -0.51 -11.75 1.78
N SER A 20 0.65 -12.41 1.73
CA SER A 20 0.83 -13.71 1.09
C SER A 20 0.39 -13.78 -0.38
N LEU A 21 1.05 -13.00 -1.25
CA LEU A 21 0.84 -13.04 -2.70
C LEU A 21 -0.56 -12.62 -3.18
N CYS A 22 -1.27 -11.77 -2.41
CA CYS A 22 -2.49 -11.10 -2.86
C CYS A 22 -2.20 -10.13 -4.02
N ASN A 23 -2.12 -10.64 -5.24
CA ASN A 23 -1.73 -9.90 -6.43
C ASN A 23 -2.92 -9.58 -7.34
N PHE A 24 -2.76 -8.56 -8.20
CA PHE A 24 -3.71 -8.22 -9.27
C PHE A 24 -5.14 -7.85 -8.80
N ASN A 25 -5.29 -7.30 -7.61
CA ASN A 25 -6.58 -6.80 -7.11
C ASN A 25 -6.76 -5.31 -7.40
N ASN A 26 -8.01 -4.87 -7.38
CA ASN A 26 -8.38 -3.48 -7.62
C ASN A 26 -9.11 -2.92 -6.39
N PHE A 27 -8.57 -1.85 -5.83
CA PHE A 27 -9.17 -1.07 -4.75
C PHE A 27 -9.52 0.30 -5.32
N ILE A 28 -10.81 0.51 -5.61
CA ILE A 28 -11.26 1.65 -6.40
C ILE A 28 -12.34 2.41 -5.65
N LYS A 29 -12.14 3.71 -5.41
CA LYS A 29 -13.15 4.55 -4.74
C LYS A 29 -13.62 3.97 -3.41
N ASN A 30 -12.70 3.74 -2.48
CA ASN A 30 -13.01 3.44 -1.09
C ASN A 30 -12.62 4.64 -0.22
N ASN A 31 -13.35 4.83 0.89
CA ASN A 31 -12.95 5.73 1.97
C ASN A 31 -12.17 4.92 3.00
N ILE A 32 -10.92 5.26 3.24
CA ILE A 32 -10.03 4.61 4.20
C ILE A 32 -9.66 5.69 5.23
N VAL A 33 -10.34 5.67 6.37
CA VAL A 33 -10.35 6.80 7.30
C VAL A 33 -10.15 6.39 8.74
N ASN A 34 -9.42 7.19 9.53
CA ASN A 34 -9.24 6.93 10.97
C ASN A 34 -8.67 5.52 11.27
N THR A 35 -7.62 5.12 10.58
CA THR A 35 -6.89 3.86 10.85
C THR A 35 -5.45 4.12 11.21
N ASP A 36 -4.80 3.20 11.93
CA ASP A 36 -3.36 3.34 12.22
C ASP A 36 -2.57 3.23 10.91
N VAL A 37 -2.92 2.26 10.06
CA VAL A 37 -2.33 2.08 8.73
C VAL A 37 -3.43 1.90 7.69
N GLY A 38 -3.56 2.84 6.75
CA GLY A 38 -4.59 2.81 5.72
C GLY A 38 -4.48 1.59 4.80
N VAL A 39 -3.30 1.35 4.23
CA VAL A 39 -2.97 0.14 3.48
C VAL A 39 -1.64 -0.42 3.94
N LEU A 40 -1.61 -1.69 4.33
CA LEU A 40 -0.37 -2.46 4.48
C LEU A 40 -0.34 -3.56 3.42
N SER A 41 0.69 -3.55 2.57
CA SER A 41 0.88 -4.53 1.49
C SER A 41 2.17 -5.32 1.67
N GLU A 42 2.08 -6.52 2.20
CA GLU A 42 3.22 -7.41 2.48
C GLU A 42 3.32 -8.52 1.45
N THR A 43 4.44 -8.58 0.73
CA THR A 43 4.67 -9.60 -0.32
C THR A 43 3.57 -9.66 -1.38
N CYS A 44 3.00 -8.50 -1.72
CA CYS A 44 1.92 -8.34 -2.69
C CYS A 44 2.28 -7.33 -3.78
N GLN A 45 2.02 -7.67 -5.03
CA GLN A 45 2.40 -6.91 -6.22
C GLN A 45 1.25 -6.71 -7.20
N LEU A 46 1.41 -5.71 -8.07
CA LEU A 46 0.53 -5.45 -9.20
C LEU A 46 -0.94 -5.20 -8.80
N ASN A 47 -1.19 -4.77 -7.56
CA ASN A 47 -2.51 -4.29 -7.14
C ASN A 47 -2.70 -2.84 -7.57
N MET A 48 -3.94 -2.46 -7.86
CA MET A 48 -4.31 -1.12 -8.30
C MET A 48 -5.11 -0.42 -7.19
N PHE A 49 -4.55 0.65 -6.64
CA PHE A 49 -5.22 1.57 -5.73
C PHE A 49 -5.54 2.85 -6.49
N LYS A 50 -6.83 3.08 -6.77
CA LYS A 50 -7.25 4.15 -7.67
C LYS A 50 -8.44 4.92 -7.13
N ARG A 51 -8.29 6.25 -7.02
CA ARG A 51 -9.37 7.17 -6.58
C ARG A 51 -9.95 6.83 -5.21
N ASN A 52 -9.15 6.27 -4.31
CA ASN A 52 -9.53 6.12 -2.91
C ASN A 52 -9.28 7.43 -2.15
N ASN A 53 -9.95 7.61 -1.02
CA ASN A 53 -9.67 8.67 -0.06
C ASN A 53 -8.92 8.08 1.13
N PHE A 54 -7.72 8.59 1.40
CA PHE A 54 -6.96 8.32 2.61
C PHE A 54 -7.03 9.55 3.50
N ILE A 55 -7.76 9.45 4.63
CA ILE A 55 -8.03 10.60 5.50
C ILE A 55 -7.78 10.23 6.96
N ASN A 56 -6.99 11.05 7.67
CA ASN A 56 -6.72 10.94 9.09
C ASN A 56 -6.27 9.52 9.49
N ASN A 57 -5.34 8.94 8.71
CA ASN A 57 -4.68 7.69 9.08
C ASN A 57 -3.29 8.02 9.58
N SER A 58 -2.79 7.31 10.61
CA SER A 58 -1.44 7.57 11.14
C SER A 58 -0.36 7.31 10.08
N VAL A 59 -0.56 6.29 9.25
CA VAL A 59 0.20 6.02 8.02
C VAL A 59 -0.79 5.69 6.90
N HIS A 60 -0.83 6.45 5.80
CA HIS A 60 -1.80 6.17 4.74
C HIS A 60 -1.55 4.88 3.97
N ALA A 61 -0.29 4.58 3.68
CA ALA A 61 0.09 3.37 2.97
C ALA A 61 1.54 2.98 3.28
N TYR A 62 1.80 1.68 3.40
CA TYR A 62 3.12 1.08 3.52
C TYR A 62 3.19 -0.22 2.72
N PHE A 63 4.35 -0.53 2.15
CA PHE A 63 4.55 -1.78 1.41
C PHE A 63 5.87 -2.47 1.72
N GLU A 64 5.87 -3.78 1.49
CA GLU A 64 7.03 -4.64 1.53
C GLU A 64 7.12 -5.46 0.24
N TYR A 65 8.30 -5.42 -0.38
CA TYR A 65 8.68 -6.24 -1.54
C TYR A 65 9.82 -7.18 -1.17
N VAL A 66 9.90 -8.31 -1.87
CA VAL A 66 10.94 -9.32 -1.65
C VAL A 66 11.66 -9.58 -2.98
N PHE A 67 12.93 -9.23 -3.08
CA PHE A 67 13.73 -9.50 -4.27
C PHE A 67 14.18 -10.98 -4.31
N PRO A 68 14.17 -11.67 -5.46
CA PRO A 68 13.61 -11.26 -6.75
C PRO A 68 12.15 -11.69 -6.95
N PHE A 69 11.50 -12.26 -5.93
CA PHE A 69 10.22 -12.97 -6.06
C PHE A 69 8.99 -12.06 -6.23
N ASN A 70 9.00 -10.89 -5.59
CA ASN A 70 7.90 -9.93 -5.56
C ASN A 70 8.48 -8.51 -5.62
N ILE A 71 8.78 -8.05 -6.85
CA ILE A 71 9.44 -6.77 -7.11
C ILE A 71 8.60 -5.86 -8.00
N PHE A 72 7.47 -6.35 -8.52
CA PHE A 72 6.62 -5.52 -9.35
C PHE A 72 5.80 -4.60 -8.47
N PRO A 73 5.82 -3.28 -8.70
CA PRO A 73 5.18 -2.35 -7.80
C PRO A 73 3.65 -2.47 -7.86
N ASN A 74 3.00 -2.20 -6.73
CA ASN A 74 1.59 -1.81 -6.72
C ASN A 74 1.44 -0.44 -7.40
N PHE A 75 0.29 -0.22 -8.03
CA PHE A 75 -0.03 0.99 -8.77
C PHE A 75 -0.94 1.90 -7.96
N TRP A 76 -0.52 3.16 -7.84
CA TRP A 76 -1.27 4.20 -7.15
C TRP A 76 -1.65 5.27 -8.16
N ARG A 77 -2.94 5.58 -8.27
CA ARG A 77 -3.41 6.53 -9.27
C ARG A 77 -4.55 7.38 -8.78
N ARG A 78 -4.28 8.68 -8.65
CA ARG A 78 -5.30 9.68 -8.34
C ARG A 78 -6.03 9.37 -7.05
N ASN A 79 -5.36 8.82 -6.05
CA ASN A 79 -5.92 8.76 -4.70
C ASN A 79 -5.81 10.14 -4.05
N TYR A 80 -6.75 10.44 -3.17
CA TYR A 80 -6.68 11.61 -2.29
C TYR A 80 -5.95 11.21 -1.01
N TRP A 81 -5.08 12.09 -0.53
CA TRP A 81 -4.29 11.93 0.70
C TRP A 81 -4.39 13.25 1.44
N ASP A 82 -4.91 13.25 2.67
CA ASP A 82 -5.13 14.50 3.41
C ASP A 82 -3.84 15.09 4.00
N ASP A 83 -2.75 14.31 4.03
CA ASP A 83 -1.39 14.76 4.37
C ASP A 83 -0.59 15.33 3.19
N TRP A 84 -1.16 15.28 1.98
CA TRP A 84 -0.45 15.71 0.77
C TRP A 84 -0.70 17.19 0.47
N ASP A 85 0.39 17.93 0.28
CA ASP A 85 0.39 19.39 0.09
C ASP A 85 0.04 19.86 -1.33
N GLY A 86 -0.13 18.93 -2.28
CA GLY A 86 -0.47 19.22 -3.67
C GLY A 86 0.73 19.50 -4.60
N SER A 87 1.97 19.54 -4.09
CA SER A 87 3.11 20.10 -4.83
C SER A 87 3.93 19.08 -5.63
N THR A 88 3.92 17.81 -5.22
CA THR A 88 4.77 16.74 -5.78
C THR A 88 3.99 15.43 -5.94
N PRO A 89 4.48 14.42 -6.68
CA PRO A 89 3.96 13.06 -6.52
C PRO A 89 3.92 12.66 -5.05
N LYS A 90 2.83 12.02 -4.60
CA LYS A 90 2.75 11.52 -3.22
C LYS A 90 3.70 10.33 -3.08
N SER A 91 4.73 10.46 -2.26
CA SER A 91 5.59 9.34 -1.89
C SER A 91 4.84 8.38 -0.98
N ILE A 92 5.11 7.10 -1.18
CA ILE A 92 4.60 6.00 -0.39
C ILE A 92 5.82 5.23 0.06
N GLU A 93 6.02 5.19 1.36
CA GLU A 93 7.19 4.56 1.95
C GLU A 93 7.00 3.04 2.06
N GLY A 94 8.11 2.33 2.03
CA GLY A 94 8.12 0.88 2.11
C GLY A 94 9.53 0.33 2.34
N LYS A 95 9.66 -0.97 2.14
CA LYS A 95 10.95 -1.67 2.22
C LYS A 95 11.09 -2.75 1.17
N LEU A 96 12.33 -3.00 0.78
CA LEU A 96 12.76 -4.11 -0.04
C LEU A 96 13.56 -5.09 0.82
N ILE A 97 13.12 -6.33 0.86
CA ILE A 97 13.80 -7.44 1.55
C ILE A 97 14.56 -8.25 0.52
N ILE A 98 15.83 -8.54 0.80
CA ILE A 98 16.69 -9.40 0.00
C ILE A 98 17.01 -10.61 0.88
N PRO A 99 16.37 -11.77 0.62
CA PRO A 99 16.53 -12.95 1.44
C PRO A 99 17.90 -13.58 1.24
N HIS A 100 18.53 -14.03 2.32
CA HIS A 100 19.76 -14.81 2.24
C HIS A 100 19.47 -16.30 2.42
N ILE A 101 19.95 -17.12 1.50
CA ILE A 101 19.81 -18.57 1.60
C ILE A 101 21.03 -19.09 2.37
N SER A 102 20.84 -19.47 3.64
CA SER A 102 21.83 -20.25 4.39
C SER A 102 21.64 -21.73 4.09
N MET A 103 22.75 -22.44 3.84
CA MET A 103 22.76 -23.90 3.75
C MET A 103 23.01 -24.57 5.12
N ASP A 104 23.24 -23.76 6.15
CA ASP A 104 23.39 -24.20 7.54
C ASP A 104 22.15 -23.78 8.35
N PRO A 105 21.25 -24.72 8.69
CA PRO A 105 20.03 -24.41 9.43
C PRO A 105 20.30 -23.95 10.87
N ASP A 106 21.45 -24.26 11.45
CA ASP A 106 21.82 -23.85 12.81
C ASP A 106 22.37 -22.42 12.83
N ASN A 107 22.78 -21.88 11.68
CA ASN A 107 23.33 -20.53 11.52
C ASN A 107 22.68 -19.79 10.33
N PRO A 108 21.42 -19.32 10.47
CA PRO A 108 20.76 -18.55 9.42
C PRO A 108 21.42 -17.18 9.24
N ILE A 109 21.56 -16.75 7.99
CA ILE A 109 22.00 -15.40 7.65
C ILE A 109 20.77 -14.50 7.64
N PRO A 110 20.76 -13.36 8.37
CA PRO A 110 19.60 -12.47 8.39
C PRO A 110 19.43 -11.77 7.04
N ASP A 111 18.18 -11.58 6.63
CA ASP A 111 17.81 -10.88 5.41
C ASP A 111 18.31 -9.43 5.39
N THR A 112 18.71 -8.95 4.21
CA THR A 112 19.02 -7.52 4.04
C THR A 112 17.72 -6.75 3.81
N VAL A 113 17.42 -5.77 4.67
CA VAL A 113 16.27 -4.86 4.52
C VAL A 113 16.76 -3.47 4.10
N LYS A 114 16.19 -2.92 3.03
CA LYS A 114 16.46 -1.56 2.55
C LYS A 114 15.17 -0.73 2.48
N PRO A 115 15.18 0.54 2.90
CA PRO A 115 14.08 1.45 2.60
C PRO A 115 13.82 1.50 1.10
N TRP A 116 12.55 1.60 0.71
CA TRP A 116 12.13 1.69 -0.68
C TRP A 116 10.95 2.64 -0.82
N THR A 117 10.80 3.25 -1.98
CA THR A 117 9.76 4.25 -2.21
C THR A 117 8.99 3.93 -3.49
N ASN A 118 7.67 4.08 -3.43
CA ASN A 118 6.75 4.05 -4.57
C ASN A 118 5.97 5.36 -4.60
N PHE A 119 5.23 5.65 -5.68
CA PHE A 119 4.62 6.96 -5.88
C PHE A 119 3.20 6.87 -6.45
N ASP A 120 2.30 7.71 -5.93
CA ASP A 120 1.13 8.16 -6.70
C ASP A 120 1.54 9.41 -7.50
N TRP A 121 1.78 9.23 -8.79
CA TRP A 121 2.28 10.29 -9.67
C TRP A 121 1.28 11.40 -9.93
N ARG A 122 -0.01 11.17 -9.68
CA ARG A 122 -1.06 12.16 -9.96
C ARG A 122 -2.12 12.13 -8.87
N PRO A 123 -1.78 12.48 -7.62
CA PRO A 123 -2.75 12.44 -6.54
C PRO A 123 -3.91 13.41 -6.78
N ALA A 124 -5.06 13.14 -6.16
CA ALA A 124 -6.24 13.98 -6.27
C ALA A 124 -6.10 15.21 -5.37
N GLN A 125 -6.55 16.37 -5.86
CA GLN A 125 -6.50 17.65 -5.11
C GLN A 125 -7.56 17.75 -4.03
N GLU A 126 -8.67 17.01 -4.21
CA GLU A 126 -9.83 17.03 -3.32
C GLU A 126 -10.31 15.59 -3.09
N PRO A 127 -10.94 15.32 -1.92
CA PRO A 127 -11.52 14.01 -1.65
C PRO A 127 -12.65 13.72 -2.63
N TYR A 128 -12.78 12.45 -3.02
CA TYR A 128 -13.89 11.99 -3.84
C TYR A 128 -15.17 11.88 -3.02
N ASP A 129 -16.30 12.29 -3.58
CA ASP A 129 -17.60 11.88 -3.08
C ASP A 129 -17.84 10.39 -3.40
N ILE A 130 -17.78 9.55 -2.36
CA ILE A 130 -17.90 8.10 -2.46
C ILE A 130 -19.14 7.69 -1.65
N PRO A 131 -20.19 7.16 -2.30
CA PRO A 131 -21.35 6.64 -1.58
C PRO A 131 -20.90 5.43 -0.76
N GLY A 132 -20.93 5.55 0.57
CA GLY A 132 -20.52 4.48 1.47
C GLY A 132 -21.54 3.34 1.46
N THR A 133 -21.10 2.14 1.08
CA THR A 133 -21.83 0.88 1.23
C THR A 133 -20.97 -0.15 1.95
#